data_AF-A0AAN9ITU4-F1
#
_entry.id   AF-A0AAN9ITU4-F1
#
_cell.length_a   1.000
_cell.length_b   1.000
_cell.length_c   1.000
_cell.angle_alpha   90.00
_cell.angle_beta   90.00
_cell.angle_gamma   90.00
#
_symmetry.space_group_name_H-M   'P 1'
#
loop_
_entity.id
_entity.type
_entity.pdbx_description
1 polymer ?
#
loop_
_entity_poly.entity_id
_entity_poly.type
_entity_poly.pdbx_seq_one_letter_code
_entity_poly.pdbx_strand_id
1 'polypeptide(L)'
;MQNHKPQWLLGYGMFYSSHCDVPLVLRCRLQTQTHAKDAIYVLSCVPMEQHLYIVANILKMSNPKVFFDILIGKMKAGRVVMELFADVTPKTAENFRALCTGEKGIGTYGKPLHFKGSSFHRIIPEFMCQGGDFTRGNGTGGESIYGSKFQDENFKLKHTGPGILSMANAGPNTNGSQFFVCTTKTSWLDGKHVVFGKVIDGYSVVKEMEKVGSQSGKTLEPVVIEDCGQGHWREGERGNNVNILNELIASLSKLGKGKVALEVFDKIVDFQCVPNADTYYFTIEALFRRKAFDLASGGKKVKEAHGLYVMAMEKGKRPHMSAVSFLIGKLCQEDENVKLALEMLDGYVKVVGMMKPMESRDLKLDAYSNTVLASGYSNGGEMEEAVKVLEEAKKKHLKLSPVMFQTLIHGYCKLEQYDKGLKLLAEMRDFGVRHGVDEYEKLIQCLCLKALDWEMA
;
A
#
# COMPACT_ATOMS: atom_id res chain seq x y z
N MET A 1 -42.82 -40.12 1.17
CA MET A 1 -41.73 -40.66 0.32
C MET A 1 -41.52 -39.71 -0.84
N GLN A 2 -40.26 -39.59 -1.28
CA GLN A 2 -39.72 -38.74 -2.34
C GLN A 2 -39.61 -37.24 -2.02
N ASN A 3 -38.37 -36.81 -1.76
CA ASN A 3 -37.85 -35.56 -2.31
C ASN A 3 -36.33 -35.68 -2.50
N HIS A 4 -35.92 -35.55 -3.75
CA HIS A 4 -34.53 -35.55 -4.21
C HIS A 4 -33.76 -34.36 -3.61
N LYS A 5 -32.54 -34.62 -3.11
CA LYS A 5 -31.48 -33.59 -2.96
C LYS A 5 -30.24 -34.01 -3.76
N PRO A 6 -29.54 -33.08 -4.44
CA PRO A 6 -28.48 -33.42 -5.38
C PRO A 6 -27.16 -33.83 -4.71
N GLN A 7 -26.52 -34.86 -5.26
CA GLN A 7 -25.19 -35.40 -4.91
C GLN A 7 -24.04 -34.48 -5.37
N TRP A 8 -23.60 -33.54 -4.52
CA TRP A 8 -22.33 -32.81 -4.75
C TRP A 8 -21.49 -32.56 -3.48
N LEU A 9 -21.67 -33.34 -2.41
CA LEU A 9 -20.99 -33.10 -1.12
C LEU A 9 -20.05 -34.21 -0.62
N LEU A 10 -19.58 -35.11 -1.49
CA LEU A 10 -18.61 -36.14 -1.10
C LEU A 10 -17.41 -36.17 -2.05
N GLY A 11 -16.39 -35.39 -1.70
CA GLY A 11 -15.07 -35.47 -2.29
C GLY A 11 -14.20 -34.34 -1.75
N TYR A 12 -13.04 -34.68 -1.20
CA TYR A 12 -12.05 -33.80 -0.54
C TYR A 12 -12.22 -33.63 0.97
N GLY A 13 -12.02 -34.74 1.68
CA GLY A 13 -11.68 -34.73 3.10
C GLY A 13 -10.35 -34.01 3.34
N MET A 14 -10.36 -33.09 4.30
CA MET A 14 -9.17 -32.42 4.82
C MET A 14 -8.34 -33.43 5.64
N PHE A 15 -7.11 -33.71 5.20
CA PHE A 15 -6.11 -34.34 6.06
C PHE A 15 -5.21 -33.24 6.63
N TYR A 16 -5.32 -33.01 7.93
CA TYR A 16 -4.33 -32.25 8.69
C TYR A 16 -3.23 -33.21 9.17
N SER A 17 -2.03 -33.08 8.61
CA SER A 17 -0.80 -33.62 9.20
C SER A 17 -0.15 -32.49 10.01
N SER A 18 0.27 -32.80 11.23
CA SER A 18 0.84 -31.84 12.17
C SER A 18 2.21 -31.30 11.74
N HIS A 19 2.86 -31.85 10.72
CA HIS A 19 4.09 -31.32 10.14
C HIS A 19 3.96 -31.29 8.60
N CYS A 20 4.44 -30.20 7.98
CA CYS A 20 4.56 -29.88 6.54
C CYS A 20 3.47 -28.98 5.90
N ASP A 21 4.00 -27.89 5.32
CA ASP A 21 3.66 -27.23 4.06
C ASP A 21 2.22 -26.80 3.78
N VAL A 22 2.10 -25.51 3.45
CA VAL A 22 0.91 -24.84 2.94
C VAL A 22 0.14 -25.74 1.95
N PRO A 23 -1.19 -25.92 2.08
CA PRO A 23 -1.93 -26.90 1.30
C PRO A 23 -1.77 -26.67 -0.21
N LEU A 24 -1.48 -27.74 -0.95
CA LEU A 24 -1.35 -27.81 -2.42
C LEU A 24 -2.46 -27.04 -3.19
N VAL A 25 -3.64 -26.90 -2.57
CA VAL A 25 -4.80 -26.19 -3.12
C VAL A 25 -4.58 -24.68 -3.23
N LEU A 26 -3.83 -24.06 -2.30
CA LEU A 26 -3.44 -22.64 -2.38
C LEU A 26 -2.57 -22.37 -3.61
N ARG A 27 -1.66 -23.30 -3.92
CA ARG A 27 -0.75 -23.20 -5.08
C ARG A 27 -1.50 -23.21 -6.41
N CYS A 28 -2.62 -23.92 -6.49
CA CYS A 28 -3.43 -24.05 -7.70
C CYS A 28 -4.35 -22.84 -7.96
N ARG A 29 -4.88 -22.17 -6.93
CA ARG A 29 -5.76 -21.00 -7.11
C ARG A 29 -5.03 -19.67 -7.31
N LEU A 30 -3.79 -19.56 -6.84
CA LEU A 30 -2.96 -18.36 -7.05
C LEU A 30 -2.46 -18.20 -8.50
N GLN A 31 -2.68 -19.19 -9.38
CA GLN A 31 -2.28 -19.14 -10.80
C GLN A 31 -3.32 -18.49 -11.72
N THR A 32 -4.52 -18.18 -11.22
CA THR A 32 -5.60 -17.58 -12.00
C THR A 32 -5.83 -16.14 -11.53
N GLN A 33 -5.68 -15.19 -12.45
CA GLN A 33 -5.84 -13.75 -12.25
C GLN A 33 -7.03 -13.36 -11.35
N THR A 34 -6.77 -12.97 -10.09
CA THR A 34 -7.49 -11.94 -9.29
C THR A 34 -6.89 -11.84 -7.87
N HIS A 35 -5.77 -11.14 -7.72
CA HIS A 35 -4.87 -11.30 -6.57
C HIS A 35 -5.43 -10.87 -5.19
N ALA A 36 -6.41 -9.97 -5.11
CA ALA A 36 -6.95 -9.54 -3.81
C ALA A 36 -8.04 -10.47 -3.26
N LYS A 37 -9.02 -10.90 -4.08
CA LYS A 37 -10.19 -11.67 -3.60
C LYS A 37 -9.82 -13.09 -3.18
N ASP A 38 -8.89 -13.72 -3.90
CA ASP A 38 -8.42 -15.07 -3.57
C ASP A 38 -7.53 -15.07 -2.32
N ALA A 39 -6.72 -14.03 -2.13
CA ALA A 39 -5.96 -13.81 -0.89
C ALA A 39 -6.89 -13.61 0.33
N ILE A 40 -8.00 -12.89 0.17
CA ILE A 40 -9.01 -12.67 1.23
C ILE A 40 -9.65 -14.00 1.64
N TYR A 41 -10.04 -14.83 0.67
CA TYR A 41 -10.62 -16.15 0.94
C TYR A 41 -9.62 -17.04 1.69
N VAL A 42 -8.37 -17.11 1.20
CA VAL A 42 -7.29 -17.87 1.84
C VAL A 42 -7.05 -17.40 3.28
N LEU A 43 -6.90 -16.09 3.50
CA LEU A 43 -6.67 -15.51 4.83
C LEU A 43 -7.87 -15.70 5.76
N SER A 44 -9.09 -15.88 5.24
CA SER A 44 -10.28 -16.20 6.04
C SER A 44 -10.27 -17.64 6.56
N CYS A 45 -9.57 -18.56 5.89
CA CYS A 45 -9.58 -19.99 6.17
C CYS A 45 -8.36 -20.51 6.95
N VAL A 46 -7.32 -19.69 7.15
CA VAL A 46 -6.06 -20.12 7.82
C VAL A 46 -5.87 -19.51 9.21
N PRO A 47 -5.16 -20.21 10.14
CA PRO A 47 -4.79 -19.70 11.47
C PRO A 47 -4.00 -18.39 11.41
N MET A 48 -4.11 -17.57 12.46
CA MET A 48 -3.53 -16.22 12.53
C MET A 48 -2.00 -16.21 12.31
N GLU A 49 -1.31 -17.20 12.85
CA GLU A 49 0.15 -17.36 12.77
C GLU A 49 0.67 -17.57 11.33
N GLN A 50 -0.19 -18.03 10.40
CA GLN A 50 0.18 -18.28 9.01
C GLN A 50 -0.05 -17.06 8.09
N HIS A 51 -0.75 -16.02 8.55
CA HIS A 51 -1.09 -14.86 7.70
C HIS A 51 0.16 -14.13 7.24
N LEU A 52 1.12 -13.89 8.14
CA LEU A 52 2.39 -13.23 7.81
C LEU A 52 3.20 -13.98 6.75
N TYR A 53 3.21 -15.31 6.81
CA TYR A 53 3.88 -16.15 5.79
C TYR A 53 3.19 -16.06 4.43
N ILE A 54 1.86 -16.08 4.42
CA ILE A 54 1.07 -15.96 3.19
C ILE A 54 1.21 -14.55 2.60
N VAL A 55 1.18 -13.51 3.42
CA VAL A 55 1.40 -12.12 3.00
C VAL A 55 2.81 -11.94 2.46
N ALA A 56 3.83 -12.45 3.13
CA ALA A 56 5.20 -12.43 2.63
C ALA A 56 5.32 -13.15 1.28
N ASN A 57 4.60 -14.25 1.06
CA ASN A 57 4.55 -14.92 -0.24
C ASN A 57 3.78 -14.11 -1.30
N ILE A 58 2.66 -13.48 -0.96
CA ILE A 58 1.90 -12.60 -1.88
C ILE A 58 2.73 -11.38 -2.29
N LEU A 59 3.52 -10.81 -1.38
CA LEU A 59 4.38 -9.67 -1.70
C LEU A 59 5.63 -10.10 -2.48
N LYS A 60 6.14 -11.32 -2.23
CA LYS A 60 7.12 -11.97 -3.11
C LYS A 60 6.57 -12.24 -4.52
N MET A 61 5.26 -12.18 -4.75
CA MET A 61 4.65 -12.34 -6.07
C MET A 61 4.62 -11.04 -6.90
N SER A 62 5.13 -9.91 -6.40
CA SER A 62 5.35 -8.75 -7.28
C SER A 62 6.58 -9.00 -8.15
N ASN A 63 6.40 -8.99 -9.46
CA ASN A 63 7.47 -9.17 -10.42
C ASN A 63 8.60 -8.16 -10.22
N PRO A 64 9.88 -8.59 -10.10
CA PRO A 64 11.00 -7.69 -9.93
C PRO A 64 11.11 -6.69 -11.08
N LYS A 65 11.48 -5.46 -10.75
CA LYS A 65 11.78 -4.42 -11.73
C LYS A 65 13.26 -4.07 -11.67
N VAL A 66 13.91 -4.07 -12.83
CA VAL A 66 15.32 -3.77 -13.01
C VAL A 66 15.50 -2.66 -14.04
N PHE A 67 16.65 -2.02 -14.04
CA PHE A 67 16.95 -0.94 -14.98
C PHE A 67 18.33 -1.09 -15.62
N PHE A 68 18.48 -0.51 -16.81
CA PHE A 68 19.75 -0.23 -17.48
C PHE A 68 19.83 1.26 -17.83
N ASP A 69 20.93 1.91 -17.46
CA ASP A 69 21.31 3.21 -17.99
C ASP A 69 22.20 2.97 -19.22
N ILE A 70 21.76 3.47 -20.38
CA ILE A 70 22.37 3.15 -21.67
C ILE A 70 23.23 4.31 -22.17
N LEU A 71 24.44 3.98 -22.63
CA LEU A 71 25.29 4.83 -23.45
C LEU A 71 25.24 4.38 -24.90
N ILE A 72 25.10 5.34 -25.83
CA ILE A 72 25.30 5.15 -27.26
C ILE A 72 26.49 6.02 -27.66
N GLY A 73 27.57 5.38 -28.12
CA GLY A 73 28.86 6.03 -28.29
C GLY A 73 29.38 6.59 -26.96
N LYS A 74 29.38 7.92 -26.83
CA LYS A 74 29.74 8.63 -25.59
C LYS A 74 28.55 9.34 -24.93
N MET A 75 27.35 9.26 -25.52
CA MET A 75 26.17 9.98 -25.05
C MET A 75 25.28 9.11 -24.17
N LYS A 76 24.77 9.68 -23.08
CA LYS A 76 23.76 9.06 -22.22
C LYS A 76 22.42 9.06 -22.95
N ALA A 77 22.02 7.90 -23.46
CA ALA A 77 20.77 7.73 -24.22
C ALA A 77 19.54 7.70 -23.30
N GLY A 78 19.71 7.23 -22.05
CA GLY A 78 18.67 7.24 -21.03
C GLY A 78 18.55 5.90 -20.31
N ARG A 79 17.49 5.79 -19.50
CA ARG A 79 17.18 4.60 -18.70
C ARG A 79 16.13 3.73 -19.38
N VAL A 80 16.38 2.42 -19.42
CA VAL A 80 15.41 1.39 -19.79
C VAL A 80 15.00 0.64 -18.54
N VAL A 81 13.70 0.50 -18.32
CA VAL A 81 13.15 -0.22 -17.17
C VAL A 81 12.43 -1.48 -17.65
N MET A 82 12.72 -2.60 -17.00
CA MET A 82 12.14 -3.89 -17.32
C MET A 82 11.46 -4.53 -16.10
N GLU A 83 10.28 -5.08 -16.33
CA GLU A 83 9.61 -6.00 -15.41
C GLU A 83 10.03 -7.44 -15.76
N LEU A 84 10.40 -8.22 -14.75
CA LEU A 84 10.79 -9.62 -14.89
C LEU A 84 9.68 -10.52 -14.37
N PHE A 85 9.20 -11.45 -15.20
CA PHE A 85 8.09 -12.36 -14.91
C PHE A 85 8.52 -13.50 -13.97
N ALA A 86 8.86 -13.16 -12.72
CA ALA A 86 9.23 -14.13 -11.69
C ALA A 86 8.06 -15.05 -11.30
N ASP A 87 6.82 -14.62 -11.54
CA ASP A 87 5.60 -15.42 -11.39
C ASP A 87 5.50 -16.56 -12.41
N VAL A 88 6.05 -16.40 -13.62
CA VAL A 88 6.01 -17.40 -14.70
C VAL A 88 7.32 -18.14 -14.89
N THR A 89 8.45 -17.43 -14.80
CA THR A 89 9.82 -17.92 -15.01
C THR A 89 10.74 -17.48 -13.86
N PRO A 90 10.54 -17.97 -12.62
CA PRO A 90 11.28 -17.52 -11.44
C PRO A 90 12.79 -17.69 -11.53
N LYS A 91 13.28 -18.81 -12.09
CA LYS A 91 14.74 -19.04 -12.22
C LYS A 91 15.36 -18.10 -13.25
N THR A 92 14.69 -17.92 -14.38
CA THR A 92 15.18 -17.03 -15.45
C THR A 92 15.17 -15.57 -14.99
N ALA A 93 14.09 -15.16 -14.32
CA ALA A 93 13.98 -13.83 -13.74
C ALA A 93 15.04 -13.56 -12.66
N GLU A 94 15.27 -14.51 -11.75
CA GLU A 94 16.28 -14.37 -10.69
C GLU A 94 17.71 -14.30 -11.26
N ASN A 95 18.01 -15.11 -12.28
CA ASN A 95 19.29 -15.01 -13.00
C ASN A 95 19.52 -13.59 -13.53
N PHE A 96 18.55 -13.05 -14.26
CA PHE A 96 18.67 -11.72 -14.84
C PHE A 96 18.75 -10.62 -13.79
N ARG A 97 17.92 -10.69 -12.74
CA ARG A 97 17.90 -9.74 -11.63
C ARG A 97 19.25 -9.68 -10.91
N ALA A 98 19.80 -10.82 -10.54
CA ALA A 98 21.08 -10.91 -9.86
C ALA A 98 22.25 -10.43 -10.74
N LEU A 99 22.18 -10.68 -12.06
CA LEU A 99 23.15 -10.12 -13.02
C LEU A 99 22.99 -8.60 -13.20
N CYS A 100 21.83 -8.01 -12.91
CA CYS A 100 21.67 -6.56 -12.87
C CYS A 100 22.28 -5.95 -11.60
N THR A 101 22.24 -6.64 -10.46
CA THR A 101 22.76 -6.13 -9.18
C THR A 101 24.23 -6.45 -8.95
N GLY A 102 24.76 -7.50 -9.59
CA GLY A 102 26.13 -7.97 -9.35
C GLY A 102 26.32 -8.69 -8.02
N GLU A 103 25.25 -8.99 -7.28
CA GLU A 103 25.32 -9.48 -5.89
C GLU A 103 25.94 -10.88 -5.75
N LYS A 104 26.04 -11.64 -6.85
CA LYS A 104 26.59 -13.01 -6.85
C LYS A 104 28.12 -13.04 -7.00
N GLY A 105 28.77 -11.88 -7.01
CA GLY A 105 30.23 -11.78 -6.99
C GLY A 105 30.88 -12.18 -8.32
N ILE A 106 31.95 -12.98 -8.24
CA ILE A 106 32.77 -13.39 -9.39
C ILE A 106 32.29 -14.74 -9.93
N GLY A 107 32.09 -14.82 -11.24
CA GLY A 107 31.70 -16.03 -11.96
C GLY A 107 32.87 -16.99 -12.19
N THR A 108 32.55 -18.15 -12.76
CA THR A 108 33.48 -19.24 -13.05
C THR A 108 34.60 -18.80 -14.00
N TYR A 109 34.32 -17.87 -14.91
CA TYR A 109 35.30 -17.34 -15.85
C TYR A 109 36.10 -16.15 -15.29
N GLY A 110 36.06 -15.91 -13.98
CA GLY A 110 36.86 -14.87 -13.32
C GLY A 110 36.40 -13.44 -13.58
N LYS A 111 35.18 -13.26 -14.11
CA LYS A 111 34.56 -11.95 -14.35
C LYS A 111 33.41 -11.73 -13.36
N PRO A 112 33.12 -10.50 -12.94
CA PRO A 112 31.93 -10.21 -12.14
C PRO A 112 30.65 -10.68 -12.86
N LEU A 113 29.76 -11.33 -12.13
CA LEU A 113 28.41 -11.70 -12.58
C LEU A 113 27.52 -10.46 -12.62
N HIS A 114 27.84 -9.51 -13.49
CA HIS A 114 27.25 -8.17 -13.51
C HIS A 114 27.16 -7.61 -14.93
N PHE A 115 26.02 -7.03 -15.29
CA PHE A 115 25.81 -6.42 -16.60
C PHE A 115 26.46 -5.04 -16.76
N LYS A 116 26.84 -4.37 -15.66
CA LYS A 116 27.48 -3.05 -15.71
C LYS A 116 28.75 -3.10 -16.56
N GLY A 117 28.80 -2.25 -17.59
CA GLY A 117 29.87 -2.19 -18.58
C GLY A 117 29.74 -3.20 -19.75
N SER A 118 28.74 -4.09 -19.74
CA SER A 118 28.48 -5.01 -20.85
C SER A 118 27.85 -4.27 -22.03
N SER A 119 28.18 -4.70 -23.26
CA SER A 119 27.69 -4.10 -24.49
C SER A 119 26.55 -4.90 -25.13
N PHE A 120 25.70 -4.18 -25.87
CA PHE A 120 24.82 -4.76 -26.86
C PHE A 120 25.63 -5.04 -28.13
N HIS A 121 26.21 -6.23 -28.19
CA HIS A 121 27.14 -6.64 -29.23
C HIS A 121 26.45 -6.99 -30.56
N ARG A 122 25.12 -7.15 -30.56
CA ARG A 122 24.36 -7.47 -31.77
C ARG A 122 23.00 -6.76 -31.78
N ILE A 123 22.79 -5.82 -32.71
CA ILE A 123 21.52 -5.10 -32.89
C ILE A 123 21.10 -5.18 -34.35
N ILE A 124 19.93 -5.76 -34.60
CA ILE A 124 19.34 -5.89 -35.93
C ILE A 124 18.02 -5.11 -35.96
N PRO A 125 17.92 -4.05 -36.79
CA PRO A 125 16.69 -3.29 -36.96
C PRO A 125 15.51 -4.18 -37.39
N GLU A 126 14.33 -3.87 -36.88
CA GLU A 126 13.09 -4.63 -37.07
C GLU A 126 13.20 -6.10 -36.62
N PHE A 127 14.07 -6.36 -35.66
CA PHE A 127 14.23 -7.68 -35.06
C PHE A 127 14.45 -7.57 -33.55
N MET A 128 15.67 -7.24 -33.12
CA MET A 128 16.04 -7.26 -31.70
C MET A 128 17.37 -6.55 -31.39
N CYS A 129 17.54 -6.20 -30.12
CA CYS A 129 18.78 -5.73 -29.50
C CYS A 129 19.30 -6.79 -28.52
N GLN A 130 20.43 -7.44 -28.83
CA GLN A 130 21.03 -8.52 -28.03
C GLN A 130 22.28 -8.04 -27.28
N GLY A 131 22.37 -8.44 -26.01
CA GLY A 131 23.44 -8.09 -25.09
C GLY A 131 23.68 -9.19 -24.04
N GLY A 132 24.40 -8.83 -22.97
CA GLY A 132 24.59 -9.71 -21.81
C GLY A 132 25.81 -10.64 -21.89
N ASP A 133 26.68 -10.49 -22.88
CA ASP A 133 27.99 -11.14 -22.88
C ASP A 133 29.01 -10.25 -22.15
N PHE A 134 29.04 -10.32 -20.82
CA PHE A 134 29.99 -9.57 -19.98
C PHE A 134 31.38 -10.20 -19.92
N THR A 135 31.57 -11.39 -20.50
CA THR A 135 32.87 -12.10 -20.43
C THR A 135 33.76 -11.81 -21.64
N ARG A 136 33.18 -11.82 -22.85
CA ARG A 136 33.89 -11.66 -24.12
C ARG A 136 33.36 -10.52 -24.98
N GLY A 137 32.14 -10.03 -24.70
CA GLY A 137 31.54 -8.89 -25.39
C GLY A 137 31.24 -9.09 -26.87
N ASN A 138 31.17 -10.34 -27.35
CA ASN A 138 31.04 -10.64 -28.78
C ASN A 138 29.99 -11.73 -29.10
N GLY A 139 29.24 -12.19 -28.10
CA GLY A 139 28.18 -13.19 -28.24
C GLY A 139 28.65 -14.63 -28.08
N THR A 140 29.96 -14.87 -27.89
CA THR A 140 30.51 -16.22 -27.64
C THR A 140 30.69 -16.54 -26.16
N GLY A 141 30.45 -15.57 -25.28
CA GLY A 141 30.63 -15.71 -23.84
C GLY A 141 29.34 -15.63 -23.02
N GLY A 142 29.51 -15.25 -21.77
CA GLY A 142 28.45 -15.13 -20.78
C GLY A 142 28.28 -16.41 -19.96
N GLU A 143 27.90 -16.24 -18.71
CA GLU A 143 27.57 -17.33 -17.78
C GLU A 143 26.42 -16.93 -16.86
N SER A 144 25.69 -17.90 -16.32
CA SER A 144 24.57 -17.65 -15.42
C SER A 144 25.01 -17.63 -13.97
N ILE A 145 24.13 -17.17 -13.08
CA ILE A 145 24.36 -17.28 -11.62
C ILE A 145 24.32 -18.74 -11.12
N TYR A 146 23.93 -19.69 -11.97
CA TYR A 146 23.82 -21.11 -11.67
C TYR A 146 24.98 -21.93 -12.27
N GLY A 147 25.98 -21.27 -12.85
CA GLY A 147 27.09 -21.88 -13.58
C GLY A 147 27.10 -21.48 -15.06
N SER A 148 27.84 -22.22 -15.89
CA SER A 148 28.05 -21.85 -17.30
C SER A 148 26.75 -21.73 -18.10
N LYS A 149 25.82 -22.68 -17.93
CA LYS A 149 24.53 -22.74 -18.62
C LYS A 149 23.41 -23.30 -17.72
N PHE A 150 22.16 -22.98 -18.03
CA PHE A 150 20.97 -23.54 -17.38
C PHE A 150 19.83 -23.86 -18.38
N GLN A 151 18.90 -24.69 -17.93
CA GLN A 151 17.79 -25.24 -18.73
C GLN A 151 16.74 -24.19 -19.13
N ASP A 152 16.00 -24.47 -20.20
CA ASP A 152 14.82 -23.69 -20.58
C ASP A 152 13.70 -23.93 -19.55
N GLU A 153 13.30 -22.88 -18.83
CA GLU A 153 12.37 -23.03 -17.71
C GLU A 153 10.94 -23.37 -18.15
N ASN A 154 10.41 -22.64 -19.14
CA ASN A 154 9.19 -22.98 -19.89
C ASN A 154 9.02 -22.03 -21.10
N PHE A 155 8.05 -22.33 -21.96
CA PHE A 155 7.69 -21.52 -23.13
C PHE A 155 6.22 -21.06 -23.10
N LYS A 156 5.67 -20.77 -21.91
CA LYS A 156 4.25 -20.36 -21.77
C LYS A 156 3.98 -18.99 -22.41
N LEU A 157 4.94 -18.07 -22.28
CA LEU A 157 4.86 -16.73 -22.83
C LEU A 157 5.41 -16.71 -24.27
N LYS A 158 4.85 -15.81 -25.09
CA LYS A 158 5.16 -15.69 -26.51
C LYS A 158 5.81 -14.35 -26.81
N HIS A 159 6.52 -14.27 -27.93
CA HIS A 159 7.14 -13.04 -28.42
C HIS A 159 6.09 -12.17 -29.12
N THR A 160 5.19 -11.58 -28.32
CA THR A 160 3.98 -10.91 -28.80
C THR A 160 4.23 -9.57 -29.48
N GLY A 161 5.38 -8.94 -29.25
CA GLY A 161 5.68 -7.64 -29.86
C GLY A 161 6.93 -6.95 -29.31
N PRO A 162 7.06 -5.66 -29.62
CA PRO A 162 8.18 -4.83 -29.20
C PRO A 162 8.28 -4.70 -27.67
N GLY A 163 9.50 -4.64 -27.16
CA GLY A 163 9.79 -4.53 -25.73
C GLY A 163 9.80 -5.86 -24.95
N ILE A 164 9.48 -6.99 -25.58
CA ILE A 164 9.58 -8.30 -24.94
C ILE A 164 11.05 -8.68 -24.69
N LEU A 165 11.34 -9.12 -23.48
CA LEU A 165 12.66 -9.56 -23.02
C LEU A 165 12.75 -11.10 -23.02
N SER A 166 13.78 -11.65 -23.66
CA SER A 166 13.95 -13.10 -23.80
C SER A 166 15.41 -13.54 -23.79
N MET A 167 15.65 -14.80 -23.41
CA MET A 167 16.99 -15.39 -23.30
C MET A 167 17.57 -15.72 -24.67
N ALA A 168 18.82 -15.31 -24.91
CA ALA A 168 19.60 -15.84 -26.02
C ALA A 168 20.22 -17.19 -25.62
N ASN A 169 20.20 -18.16 -26.54
CA ASN A 169 20.77 -19.48 -26.34
C ASN A 169 21.42 -19.99 -27.64
N ALA A 170 22.20 -21.07 -27.52
CA ALA A 170 22.86 -21.76 -28.63
C ALA A 170 22.18 -23.11 -28.94
N GLY A 171 20.87 -23.20 -28.69
CA GLY A 171 20.09 -24.44 -28.72
C GLY A 171 19.42 -24.74 -27.37
N PRO A 172 18.62 -25.83 -27.31
CA PRO A 172 17.85 -26.17 -26.12
C PRO A 172 18.71 -26.28 -24.86
N ASN A 173 18.21 -25.72 -23.75
CA ASN A 173 18.84 -25.78 -22.43
C ASN A 173 20.25 -25.15 -22.33
N THR A 174 20.53 -24.13 -23.13
CA THR A 174 21.83 -23.43 -23.13
C THR A 174 21.73 -21.95 -22.75
N ASN A 175 20.81 -21.62 -21.84
CA ASN A 175 20.67 -20.26 -21.33
C ASN A 175 21.88 -19.88 -20.46
N GLY A 176 22.35 -18.64 -20.57
CA GLY A 176 23.46 -18.11 -19.78
C GLY A 176 23.11 -16.73 -19.23
N SER A 177 23.89 -15.71 -19.58
CA SER A 177 23.58 -14.31 -19.28
C SER A 177 23.07 -13.50 -20.47
N GLN A 178 23.24 -14.02 -21.69
CA GLN A 178 22.85 -13.29 -22.88
C GLN A 178 21.33 -13.24 -23.04
N PHE A 179 20.84 -12.09 -23.49
CA PHE A 179 19.42 -11.80 -23.66
C PHE A 179 19.22 -10.92 -24.89
N PHE A 180 17.97 -10.80 -25.33
CA PHE A 180 17.58 -9.83 -26.33
C PHE A 180 16.26 -9.15 -25.99
N VAL A 181 16.14 -7.89 -26.42
CA VAL A 181 14.90 -7.11 -26.40
C VAL A 181 14.34 -7.06 -27.81
N CYS A 182 13.11 -7.52 -28.01
CA CYS A 182 12.46 -7.51 -29.32
C CYS A 182 12.09 -6.08 -29.72
N THR A 183 12.30 -5.71 -30.99
CA THR A 183 11.82 -4.43 -31.54
C THR A 183 10.60 -4.59 -32.44
N THR A 184 10.28 -5.83 -32.80
CA THR A 184 9.05 -6.24 -33.51
C THR A 184 8.48 -7.52 -32.89
N LYS A 185 7.38 -8.04 -33.44
CA LYS A 185 6.85 -9.37 -33.10
C LYS A 185 7.71 -10.46 -33.74
N THR A 186 8.25 -11.38 -32.92
CA THR A 186 9.22 -12.40 -33.36
C THR A 186 8.73 -13.82 -33.10
N SER A 187 7.54 -14.16 -33.60
CA SER A 187 6.86 -15.44 -33.28
C SER A 187 7.61 -16.71 -33.72
N TRP A 188 8.59 -16.61 -34.63
CA TRP A 188 9.44 -17.74 -35.03
C TRP A 188 10.43 -18.18 -33.93
N LEU A 189 10.57 -17.39 -32.86
CA LEU A 189 11.36 -17.70 -31.66
C LEU A 189 10.54 -18.40 -30.56
N ASP A 190 9.21 -18.46 -30.72
CA ASP A 190 8.33 -19.14 -29.76
C ASP A 190 8.70 -20.62 -29.63
N GLY A 191 8.74 -21.13 -28.40
CA GLY A 191 9.13 -22.52 -28.11
C GLY A 191 10.64 -22.79 -28.19
N LYS A 192 11.47 -21.78 -28.49
CA LYS A 192 12.93 -21.90 -28.59
C LYS A 192 13.67 -20.99 -27.62
N HIS A 193 13.13 -19.82 -27.34
CA HIS A 193 13.71 -18.84 -26.42
C HIS A 193 12.73 -18.54 -25.29
N VAL A 194 13.22 -18.55 -24.05
CA VAL A 194 12.39 -18.30 -22.86
C VAL A 194 12.10 -16.81 -22.77
N VAL A 195 10.82 -16.43 -22.86
CA VAL A 195 10.35 -15.07 -22.56
C VAL A 195 10.22 -14.92 -21.06
N PHE A 196 10.89 -13.92 -20.48
CA PHE A 196 10.97 -13.77 -19.02
C PHE A 196 10.76 -12.34 -18.52
N GLY A 197 10.44 -11.39 -19.41
CA GLY A 197 10.13 -10.03 -18.99
C GLY A 197 9.66 -9.14 -20.13
N LYS A 198 9.48 -7.85 -19.82
CA LYS A 198 9.18 -6.80 -20.80
C LYS A 198 9.73 -5.46 -20.34
N VAL A 199 10.02 -4.59 -21.29
CA VAL A 199 10.26 -3.17 -21.05
C VAL A 199 8.94 -2.51 -20.64
N ILE A 200 8.95 -1.79 -19.52
CA ILE A 200 7.79 -1.05 -18.99
C ILE A 200 7.99 0.47 -19.02
N ASP A 201 9.22 0.95 -19.12
CA ASP A 201 9.56 2.36 -19.33
C ASP A 201 10.89 2.49 -20.09
N GLY A 202 11.09 3.61 -20.78
CA GLY A 202 12.31 3.86 -21.55
C GLY A 202 12.37 3.16 -22.91
N TYR A 203 11.24 2.73 -23.47
CA TYR A 203 11.22 2.05 -24.79
C TYR A 203 11.74 2.95 -25.94
N SER A 204 11.66 4.27 -25.79
CA SER A 204 12.28 5.22 -26.73
C SER A 204 13.80 5.02 -26.82
N VAL A 205 14.47 4.71 -25.70
CA VAL A 205 15.92 4.42 -25.67
C VAL A 205 16.23 3.17 -26.48
N VAL A 206 15.40 2.12 -26.37
CA VAL A 206 15.54 0.90 -27.18
C VAL A 206 15.43 1.20 -28.68
N LYS A 207 14.52 2.10 -29.09
CA LYS A 207 14.44 2.56 -30.48
C LYS A 207 15.68 3.34 -30.91
N GLU A 208 16.27 4.17 -30.06
CA GLU A 208 17.54 4.85 -30.38
C GLU A 208 18.70 3.85 -30.53
N MET A 209 18.76 2.82 -29.68
CA MET A 209 19.73 1.72 -29.83
C MET A 209 19.55 0.98 -31.16
N GLU A 210 18.30 0.75 -31.57
CA GLU A 210 17.96 0.08 -32.84
C GLU A 210 18.48 0.85 -34.05
N LYS A 211 18.39 2.19 -34.05
CA LYS A 211 18.86 3.05 -35.16
C LYS A 211 20.36 2.93 -35.45
N VAL A 212 21.16 2.60 -34.44
CA VAL A 212 22.60 2.37 -34.60
C VAL A 212 22.95 0.92 -34.89
N GLY A 213 21.95 0.05 -35.06
CA GLY A 213 22.13 -1.35 -35.50
C GLY A 213 22.33 -1.49 -37.00
N SER A 214 22.60 -2.72 -37.45
CA SER A 214 22.70 -3.04 -38.87
C SER A 214 22.14 -4.43 -39.16
N GLN A 215 21.87 -4.74 -40.43
CA GLN A 215 21.38 -6.08 -40.83
C GLN A 215 22.39 -7.20 -40.51
N SER A 216 23.68 -6.89 -40.43
CA SER A 216 24.72 -7.83 -39.97
C SER A 216 24.70 -8.08 -38.46
N GLY A 217 23.95 -7.25 -37.71
CA GLY A 217 23.96 -7.19 -36.26
C GLY A 217 25.05 -6.30 -35.68
N LYS A 218 26.08 -5.93 -36.43
CA LYS A 218 27.13 -5.01 -35.94
C LYS A 218 26.55 -3.62 -35.69
N THR A 219 26.91 -3.00 -34.57
CA THR A 219 26.49 -1.62 -34.26
C THR A 219 27.43 -0.60 -34.91
N LEU A 220 26.87 0.53 -35.35
CA LEU A 220 27.61 1.67 -35.88
C LEU A 220 28.36 2.41 -34.78
N GLU A 221 27.75 2.51 -33.60
CA GLU A 221 28.34 3.04 -32.38
C GLU A 221 28.30 2.01 -31.26
N PRO A 222 29.25 2.02 -30.31
CA PRO A 222 29.17 1.16 -29.14
C PRO A 222 27.90 1.46 -28.32
N VAL A 223 27.11 0.44 -28.04
CA VAL A 223 25.95 0.54 -27.14
C VAL A 223 26.27 -0.22 -25.86
N VAL A 224 26.36 0.48 -24.74
CA VAL A 224 26.90 -0.05 -23.47
C VAL A 224 25.94 0.22 -22.32
N ILE A 225 25.84 -0.74 -21.40
CA ILE A 225 25.16 -0.59 -20.12
C ILE A 225 26.10 0.16 -19.18
N GLU A 226 25.89 1.47 -18.98
CA GLU A 226 26.70 2.30 -18.07
C GLU A 226 26.50 1.89 -16.61
N ASP A 227 25.24 1.70 -16.24
CA ASP A 227 24.85 1.29 -14.90
C ASP A 227 23.61 0.41 -14.96
N CYS A 228 23.45 -0.46 -13.97
CA CYS A 228 22.31 -1.34 -13.87
C CYS A 228 22.02 -1.71 -12.41
N GLY A 229 20.80 -2.18 -12.16
CA GLY A 229 20.44 -2.61 -10.83
C GLY A 229 18.96 -2.88 -10.65
N GLN A 230 18.59 -3.05 -9.39
CA GLN A 230 17.22 -3.20 -8.93
C GLN A 230 16.88 -2.03 -8.01
N GLY A 231 15.73 -1.36 -8.23
CA GLY A 231 15.10 -0.57 -7.18
C GLY A 231 15.48 0.91 -6.98
N HIS A 232 16.17 1.60 -7.90
CA HIS A 232 16.38 3.07 -7.77
C HIS A 232 15.30 3.87 -8.52
N TRP A 233 14.14 4.05 -7.90
CA TRP A 233 13.05 4.90 -8.41
C TRP A 233 13.11 6.29 -7.77
N ARG A 234 12.95 7.36 -8.55
CA ARG A 234 12.66 8.69 -7.99
C ARG A 234 11.38 8.60 -7.14
N GLU A 235 11.28 9.38 -6.07
CA GLU A 235 10.26 9.29 -4.99
C GLU A 235 8.76 9.36 -5.41
N GLY A 236 8.42 9.36 -6.69
CA GLY A 236 7.04 9.44 -7.19
C GLY A 236 6.36 8.12 -7.57
N GLU A 237 7.08 7.00 -7.74
CA GLU A 237 6.54 5.78 -8.39
C GLU A 237 6.52 4.52 -7.51
N ARG A 238 6.45 4.65 -6.19
CA ARG A 238 6.26 3.51 -5.25
C ARG A 238 4.80 2.99 -5.22
N GLY A 239 4.09 3.05 -6.33
CA GLY A 239 2.63 2.87 -6.37
C GLY A 239 2.14 1.42 -6.25
N ASN A 240 2.80 0.43 -6.86
CA ASN A 240 2.14 -0.87 -7.04
C ASN A 240 2.17 -1.79 -5.81
N ASN A 241 3.28 -1.86 -5.06
CA ASN A 241 3.34 -2.77 -3.91
C ASN A 241 2.63 -2.20 -2.67
N VAL A 242 2.69 -0.88 -2.44
CA VAL A 242 1.97 -0.24 -1.34
C VAL A 242 0.45 -0.32 -1.54
N ASN A 243 -0.04 -0.25 -2.79
CA ASN A 243 -1.47 -0.38 -3.06
C ASN A 243 -1.98 -1.80 -2.75
N ILE A 244 -1.22 -2.85 -3.08
CA ILE A 244 -1.57 -4.24 -2.72
C ILE A 244 -1.58 -4.41 -1.20
N LEU A 245 -0.58 -3.86 -0.52
CA LEU A 245 -0.53 -3.83 0.95
C LEU A 245 -1.74 -3.09 1.53
N ASN A 246 -2.12 -1.95 0.96
CA ASN A 246 -3.28 -1.19 1.38
C ASN A 246 -4.58 -1.96 1.17
N GLU A 247 -4.76 -2.62 0.03
CA GLU A 247 -5.93 -3.49 -0.23
C GLU A 247 -6.00 -4.65 0.76
N LEU A 248 -4.85 -5.24 1.10
CA LEU A 248 -4.75 -6.29 2.11
C LEU A 248 -5.13 -5.77 3.50
N ILE A 249 -4.55 -4.65 3.94
CA ILE A 249 -4.86 -4.02 5.24
C ILE A 249 -6.34 -3.64 5.29
N ALA A 250 -6.90 -3.07 4.23
CA ALA A 250 -8.33 -2.76 4.13
C ALA A 250 -9.21 -4.01 4.19
N SER A 251 -8.72 -5.14 3.70
CA SER A 251 -9.43 -6.42 3.76
C SER A 251 -9.34 -7.07 5.14
N LEU A 252 -8.18 -7.02 5.79
CA LEU A 252 -8.00 -7.44 7.19
C LEU A 252 -8.86 -6.59 8.12
N SER A 253 -8.96 -5.29 7.85
CA SER A 253 -9.93 -4.37 8.46
C SER A 253 -11.33 -4.94 8.34
N LYS A 254 -11.83 -5.22 7.12
CA LYS A 254 -13.18 -5.81 6.89
C LYS A 254 -13.43 -7.13 7.64
N LEU A 255 -12.39 -7.94 7.84
CA LEU A 255 -12.47 -9.21 8.57
C LEU A 255 -12.39 -9.06 10.11
N GLY A 256 -12.19 -7.83 10.62
CA GLY A 256 -12.00 -7.54 12.04
C GLY A 256 -10.65 -8.02 12.58
N LYS A 257 -9.64 -8.19 11.71
CA LYS A 257 -8.30 -8.68 12.06
C LYS A 257 -7.31 -7.51 12.26
N GLY A 258 -7.67 -6.56 13.13
CA GLY A 258 -6.88 -5.34 13.37
C GLY A 258 -5.43 -5.58 13.80
N LYS A 259 -5.16 -6.57 14.67
CA LYS A 259 -3.79 -6.91 15.09
C LYS A 259 -2.90 -7.36 13.93
N VAL A 260 -3.45 -8.19 13.03
CA VAL A 260 -2.71 -8.66 11.83
C VAL A 260 -2.47 -7.50 10.87
N ALA A 261 -3.44 -6.58 10.74
CA ALA A 261 -3.26 -5.38 9.93
C ALA A 261 -2.09 -4.51 10.46
N LEU A 262 -1.94 -4.40 11.79
CA LEU A 262 -0.82 -3.72 12.42
C LEU A 262 0.52 -4.44 12.20
N GLU A 263 0.56 -5.76 12.33
CA GLU A 263 1.77 -6.55 12.04
C GLU A 263 2.20 -6.44 10.57
N VAL A 264 1.24 -6.40 9.64
CA VAL A 264 1.51 -6.16 8.22
C VAL A 264 2.10 -4.77 8.04
N PHE A 265 1.53 -3.76 8.70
CA PHE A 265 2.04 -2.38 8.70
C PHE A 265 3.49 -2.30 9.18
N ASP A 266 3.81 -2.94 10.31
CA ASP A 266 5.17 -2.90 10.90
C ASP A 266 6.23 -3.50 9.96
N LYS A 267 5.84 -4.51 9.17
CA LYS A 267 6.74 -5.16 8.18
C LYS A 267 6.77 -4.49 6.82
N ILE A 268 6.01 -3.42 6.58
CA ILE A 268 6.00 -2.72 5.27
C ILE A 268 7.40 -2.29 4.84
N VAL A 269 8.23 -1.86 5.79
CA VAL A 269 9.61 -1.43 5.52
C VAL A 269 10.49 -2.62 5.13
N ASP A 270 10.31 -3.78 5.77
CA ASP A 270 11.01 -5.03 5.42
C ASP A 270 10.66 -5.49 4.00
N PHE A 271 9.45 -5.18 3.54
CA PHE A 271 9.00 -5.40 2.16
C PHE A 271 9.45 -4.31 1.18
N GLN A 272 10.38 -3.43 1.58
CA GLN A 272 10.89 -2.32 0.77
C GLN A 272 9.79 -1.37 0.26
N CYS A 273 8.66 -1.33 0.96
CA CYS A 273 7.54 -0.46 0.66
C CYS A 273 7.56 0.76 1.58
N VAL A 274 7.00 1.88 1.12
CA VAL A 274 6.90 3.10 1.93
C VAL A 274 5.42 3.40 2.19
N PRO A 275 4.99 3.45 3.47
CA PRO A 275 3.60 3.77 3.81
C PRO A 275 3.16 5.10 3.20
N ASN A 276 1.97 5.11 2.61
CA ASN A 276 1.29 6.31 2.14
C ASN A 276 0.11 6.66 3.06
N ALA A 277 -0.59 7.77 2.78
CA ALA A 277 -1.71 8.22 3.61
C ALA A 277 -2.79 7.13 3.81
N ASP A 278 -3.08 6.36 2.76
CA ASP A 278 -4.05 5.26 2.80
C ASP A 278 -3.58 4.11 3.68
N THR A 279 -2.28 3.81 3.69
CA THR A 279 -1.69 2.78 4.57
C THR A 279 -1.98 3.09 6.04
N TYR A 280 -1.73 4.34 6.46
CA TYR A 280 -2.03 4.78 7.82
C TYR A 280 -3.53 4.75 8.10
N TYR A 281 -4.34 5.25 7.17
CA TYR A 281 -5.80 5.26 7.29
C TYR A 281 -6.38 3.86 7.50
N PHE A 282 -6.07 2.91 6.62
CA PHE A 282 -6.63 1.55 6.70
C PHE A 282 -6.15 0.80 7.93
N THR A 283 -4.91 1.03 8.39
CA THR A 283 -4.38 0.38 9.60
C THR A 283 -5.08 0.90 10.85
N ILE A 284 -5.25 2.23 10.96
CA ILE A 284 -6.01 2.85 12.05
C ILE A 284 -7.46 2.35 12.03
N GLU A 285 -8.12 2.32 10.87
CA GLU A 285 -9.48 1.79 10.74
C GLU A 285 -9.56 0.31 11.19
N ALA A 286 -8.58 -0.51 10.80
CA ALA A 286 -8.54 -1.93 11.12
C ALA A 286 -8.49 -2.20 12.63
N LEU A 287 -7.76 -1.37 13.39
CA LEU A 287 -7.66 -1.49 14.85
C LEU A 287 -9.01 -1.32 15.54
N PHE A 288 -9.95 -0.59 14.94
CA PHE A 288 -11.24 -0.27 15.53
C PHE A 288 -12.45 -0.96 14.91
N ARG A 289 -12.28 -1.70 13.81
CA ARG A 289 -13.37 -2.47 13.20
C ARG A 289 -13.74 -3.66 14.10
N ARG A 290 -14.93 -3.61 14.70
CA ARG A 290 -15.40 -4.54 15.73
C ARG A 290 -15.61 -5.98 15.23
N LYS A 291 -15.19 -6.96 16.04
CA LYS A 291 -16.00 -8.17 16.31
C LYS A 291 -16.62 -8.04 17.70
N ALA A 292 -17.76 -8.71 17.90
CA ALA A 292 -18.66 -8.58 19.06
C ALA A 292 -18.07 -8.95 20.45
N PHE A 293 -16.76 -9.17 20.61
CA PHE A 293 -16.19 -9.77 21.82
C PHE A 293 -15.00 -9.04 22.49
N ASP A 294 -14.53 -7.91 21.97
CA ASP A 294 -13.41 -7.17 22.59
C ASP A 294 -13.89 -5.96 23.39
N LEU A 295 -14.47 -6.18 24.57
CA LEU A 295 -14.77 -5.11 25.55
C LEU A 295 -13.56 -4.78 26.46
N ALA A 296 -12.58 -5.69 26.57
CA ALA A 296 -11.53 -5.60 27.60
C ALA A 296 -10.17 -5.02 27.12
N SER A 297 -10.02 -4.67 25.84
CA SER A 297 -8.74 -4.22 25.25
C SER A 297 -8.77 -2.82 24.60
N GLY A 298 -9.79 -2.01 24.94
CA GLY A 298 -10.04 -0.68 24.37
C GLY A 298 -8.84 0.28 24.44
N GLY A 299 -8.34 0.56 25.65
CA GLY A 299 -7.27 1.53 25.85
C GLY A 299 -5.94 1.21 25.14
N LYS A 300 -5.57 -0.07 24.98
CA LYS A 300 -4.34 -0.45 24.26
C LYS A 300 -4.43 -0.15 22.76
N LYS A 301 -5.54 -0.53 22.13
CA LYS A 301 -5.78 -0.29 20.69
C LYS A 301 -5.83 1.21 20.37
N VAL A 302 -6.39 2.01 21.29
CA VAL A 302 -6.46 3.47 21.17
C VAL A 302 -5.07 4.09 21.16
N LYS A 303 -4.17 3.67 22.06
CA LYS A 303 -2.78 4.15 22.10
C LYS A 303 -1.98 3.73 20.87
N GLU A 304 -2.14 2.50 20.38
CA GLU A 304 -1.51 2.02 19.14
C GLU A 304 -1.96 2.85 17.92
N ALA A 305 -3.25 3.13 17.80
CA ALA A 305 -3.79 3.96 16.72
C ALA A 305 -3.32 5.42 16.80
N HIS A 306 -3.20 5.99 18.00
CA HIS A 306 -2.63 7.32 18.21
C HIS A 306 -1.16 7.36 17.80
N GLY A 307 -0.35 6.36 18.16
CA GLY A 307 1.04 6.24 17.73
C GLY A 307 1.20 6.20 16.20
N LEU A 308 0.32 5.46 15.51
CA LEU A 308 0.30 5.43 14.04
C LEU A 308 -0.03 6.81 13.43
N TYR A 309 -0.95 7.56 14.05
CA TYR A 309 -1.28 8.91 13.61
C TYR A 309 -0.09 9.86 13.77
N VAL A 310 0.56 9.87 14.93
CA VAL A 310 1.76 10.71 15.18
C VAL A 310 2.86 10.38 14.17
N MET A 311 3.13 9.09 13.95
CA MET A 311 4.12 8.64 12.95
C MET A 311 3.77 9.09 11.53
N ALA A 312 2.49 9.11 11.16
CA ALA A 312 2.05 9.63 9.87
C ALA A 312 2.38 11.12 9.73
N MET A 313 2.06 11.90 10.75
CA MET A 313 2.27 13.36 10.79
C MET A 313 3.76 13.73 10.74
N GLU A 314 4.62 13.04 11.51
CA GLU A 314 6.09 13.21 11.48
C GLU A 314 6.68 12.95 10.09
N LYS A 315 6.12 11.97 9.37
CA LYS A 315 6.53 11.64 7.99
C LYS A 315 5.87 12.53 6.93
N GLY A 316 5.19 13.61 7.35
CA GLY A 316 4.49 14.54 6.47
C GLY A 316 3.32 13.91 5.71
N LYS A 317 2.81 12.76 6.16
CA LYS A 317 1.65 12.08 5.58
C LYS A 317 0.39 12.57 6.30
N ARG A 318 -0.66 12.84 5.54
CA ARG A 318 -1.95 13.33 6.07
C ARG A 318 -2.98 12.20 6.01
N PRO A 319 -3.27 11.51 7.13
CA PRO A 319 -4.35 10.54 7.17
C PRO A 319 -5.70 11.19 6.82
N HIS A 320 -6.62 10.41 6.28
CA HIS A 320 -7.97 10.88 5.96
C HIS A 320 -8.70 11.40 7.20
N MET A 321 -9.47 12.48 7.02
CA MET A 321 -10.21 13.15 8.09
C MET A 321 -11.20 12.25 8.83
N SER A 322 -11.78 11.29 8.13
CA SER A 322 -12.68 10.31 8.72
C SER A 322 -11.98 9.45 9.78
N ALA A 323 -10.72 9.04 9.57
CA ALA A 323 -9.97 8.30 10.59
C ALA A 323 -9.54 9.19 11.76
N VAL A 324 -9.14 10.42 11.48
CA VAL A 324 -8.75 11.39 12.53
C VAL A 324 -9.94 11.67 13.45
N SER A 325 -11.09 12.03 12.87
CA SER A 325 -12.34 12.26 13.63
C SER A 325 -12.78 11.01 14.40
N PHE A 326 -12.69 9.84 13.79
CA PHE A 326 -13.04 8.59 14.47
C PHE A 326 -12.13 8.30 15.67
N LEU A 327 -10.81 8.48 15.52
CA LEU A 327 -9.82 8.27 16.58
C LEU A 327 -9.99 9.26 17.73
N ILE A 328 -10.23 10.54 17.43
CA ILE A 328 -10.55 11.56 18.44
C ILE A 328 -11.80 11.16 19.21
N GLY A 329 -12.89 10.81 18.52
CA GLY A 329 -14.12 10.37 19.18
C GLY A 329 -13.92 9.14 20.07
N LYS A 330 -12.93 8.28 19.79
CA LYS A 330 -12.57 7.14 20.64
C LYS A 330 -11.72 7.54 21.84
N LEU A 331 -10.74 8.42 21.65
CA LEU A 331 -9.92 8.96 22.75
C LEU A 331 -10.78 9.72 23.77
N CYS A 332 -11.81 10.43 23.31
CA CYS A 332 -12.70 11.20 24.17
C CYS A 332 -13.71 10.35 24.96
N GLN A 333 -13.79 9.03 24.75
CA GLN A 333 -14.66 8.13 25.53
C GLN A 333 -14.04 7.73 26.88
N GLU A 334 -12.72 7.88 27.03
CA GLU A 334 -11.99 7.54 28.25
C GLU A 334 -11.33 8.82 28.80
N ASP A 335 -11.68 9.24 30.02
CA ASP A 335 -11.25 10.52 30.62
C ASP A 335 -9.70 10.68 30.64
N GLU A 336 -8.95 9.59 30.78
CA GLU A 336 -7.48 9.60 30.80
C GLU A 336 -6.83 9.96 29.44
N ASN A 337 -7.56 9.78 28.34
CA ASN A 337 -7.03 9.94 26.99
C ASN A 337 -7.41 11.26 26.33
N VAL A 338 -8.17 12.11 27.03
CA VAL A 338 -8.70 13.35 26.46
C VAL A 338 -7.58 14.34 26.12
N LYS A 339 -6.51 14.38 26.93
CA LYS A 339 -5.32 15.21 26.63
C LYS A 339 -4.66 14.84 25.30
N LEU A 340 -4.56 13.54 25.00
CA LEU A 340 -4.03 13.06 23.71
C LEU A 340 -4.95 13.43 22.55
N ALA A 341 -6.28 13.42 22.77
CA ALA A 341 -7.24 13.90 21.79
C ALA A 341 -7.03 15.39 21.49
N LEU A 342 -6.83 16.21 22.52
CA LEU A 342 -6.56 17.64 22.39
C LEU A 342 -5.25 17.93 21.64
N GLU A 343 -4.18 17.18 21.93
CA GLU A 343 -2.90 17.29 21.21
C GLU A 343 -3.04 16.92 19.72
N MET A 344 -3.82 15.88 19.40
CA MET A 344 -4.14 15.54 18.01
C MET A 344 -4.91 16.65 17.30
N LEU A 345 -5.83 17.30 18.02
CA LEU A 345 -6.65 18.40 17.51
C LEU A 345 -5.82 19.65 17.24
N ASP A 346 -5.01 20.08 18.20
CA ASP A 346 -4.12 21.23 18.05
C ASP A 346 -3.10 21.02 16.93
N GLY A 347 -2.50 19.82 16.85
CA GLY A 347 -1.61 19.44 15.75
C GLY A 347 -2.29 19.47 14.39
N TYR A 348 -3.55 19.01 14.31
CA TYR A 348 -4.32 19.05 13.06
C TYR A 348 -4.71 20.47 12.64
N VAL A 349 -5.22 21.28 13.59
CA VAL A 349 -5.62 22.68 13.37
C VAL A 349 -4.41 23.52 12.97
N LYS A 350 -3.24 23.33 13.59
CA LYS A 350 -1.98 23.99 13.18
C LYS A 350 -1.57 23.60 11.77
N VAL A 351 -1.70 22.35 11.36
CA VAL A 351 -1.36 21.89 9.99
C VAL A 351 -2.34 22.44 8.95
N VAL A 352 -3.61 22.61 9.30
CA VAL A 352 -4.60 23.29 8.46
C VAL A 352 -4.37 24.80 8.42
N GLY A 353 -4.02 25.41 9.55
CA GLY A 353 -3.76 26.86 9.69
C GLY A 353 -2.44 27.34 9.10
N MET A 354 -1.42 26.48 9.01
CA MET A 354 -0.15 26.76 8.32
C MET A 354 -0.29 26.77 6.79
N MET A 355 -1.44 26.37 6.24
CA MET A 355 -1.81 26.72 4.87
C MET A 355 -2.25 28.19 4.85
N LYS A 356 -1.32 29.10 4.52
CA LYS A 356 -1.67 30.45 4.05
C LYS A 356 -2.77 30.37 2.98
N PRO A 357 -3.62 31.40 2.84
CA PRO A 357 -4.84 31.36 2.04
C PRO A 357 -4.52 31.26 0.55
N MET A 358 -4.26 30.04 0.08
CA MET A 358 -4.47 29.69 -1.32
C MET A 358 -5.97 29.52 -1.51
N GLU A 359 -6.54 30.51 -2.15
CA GLU A 359 -7.96 30.68 -2.43
C GLU A 359 -8.62 29.41 -2.95
N SER A 360 -9.79 29.10 -2.38
CA SER A 360 -10.94 28.52 -3.09
C SER A 360 -10.88 27.07 -3.59
N ARG A 361 -10.44 26.11 -2.76
CA ARG A 361 -11.00 24.75 -2.84
C ARG A 361 -11.31 24.17 -1.45
N ASP A 362 -12.51 24.48 -0.97
CA ASP A 362 -13.40 23.66 -0.13
C ASP A 362 -12.78 22.42 0.57
N LEU A 363 -12.03 22.62 1.66
CA LEU A 363 -11.98 21.62 2.74
C LEU A 363 -13.03 22.01 3.78
N LYS A 364 -14.29 21.76 3.42
CA LYS A 364 -15.44 21.90 4.31
C LYS A 364 -15.31 20.84 5.41
N LEU A 365 -14.89 21.22 6.62
CA LEU A 365 -15.19 20.43 7.81
C LEU A 365 -16.70 20.22 7.81
N ASP A 366 -17.15 18.96 7.82
CA ASP A 366 -18.56 18.66 7.84
C ASP A 366 -19.13 18.87 9.27
N ALA A 367 -20.46 18.91 9.39
CA ALA A 367 -21.12 19.09 10.68
C ALA A 367 -20.75 18.00 11.70
N TYR A 368 -20.34 16.82 11.22
CA TYR A 368 -19.92 15.70 12.05
C TYR A 368 -18.53 15.94 12.66
N SER A 369 -17.54 16.36 11.87
CA SER A 369 -16.20 16.71 12.33
C SER A 369 -16.26 17.79 13.41
N ASN A 370 -17.00 18.88 13.19
CA ASN A 370 -17.15 19.94 14.19
C ASN A 370 -17.79 19.43 15.49
N THR A 371 -18.71 18.45 15.42
CA THR A 371 -19.35 17.87 16.61
C THR A 371 -18.35 17.03 17.41
N VAL A 372 -17.50 16.27 16.73
CA VAL A 372 -16.42 15.50 17.37
C VAL A 372 -15.40 16.43 18.03
N LEU A 373 -15.03 17.53 17.35
CA LEU A 373 -14.14 18.56 17.91
C LEU A 373 -14.71 19.13 19.22
N ALA A 374 -15.97 19.60 19.18
CA ALA A 374 -16.65 20.16 20.34
C ALA A 374 -16.74 19.15 21.49
N SER A 375 -16.99 17.87 21.19
CA SER A 375 -17.00 16.80 22.19
C SER A 375 -15.64 16.54 22.82
N GLY A 376 -14.56 16.66 22.05
CA GLY A 376 -13.20 16.48 22.58
C GLY A 376 -12.82 17.57 23.56
N TYR A 377 -13.02 18.84 23.17
CA TYR A 377 -12.78 19.98 24.06
C TYR A 377 -13.69 19.95 25.30
N SER A 378 -14.96 19.59 25.12
CA SER A 378 -15.92 19.49 26.21
C SER A 378 -15.56 18.41 27.24
N ASN A 379 -15.21 17.20 26.79
CA ASN A 379 -14.79 16.12 27.70
C ASN A 379 -13.44 16.44 28.36
N GLY A 380 -12.62 17.29 27.75
CA GLY A 380 -11.32 17.72 28.27
C GLY A 380 -11.39 18.86 29.26
N GLY A 381 -12.59 19.40 29.51
CA GLY A 381 -12.80 20.56 30.38
C GLY A 381 -12.47 21.91 29.72
N GLU A 382 -12.00 21.92 28.47
CA GLU A 382 -11.65 23.14 27.73
C GLU A 382 -12.87 23.74 27.01
N MET A 383 -13.86 24.19 27.80
CA MET A 383 -15.12 24.70 27.24
C MET A 383 -14.99 25.96 26.39
N GLU A 384 -13.97 26.79 26.60
CA GLU A 384 -13.75 28.00 25.80
C GLU A 384 -13.41 27.69 24.34
N GLU A 385 -12.53 26.71 24.12
CA GLU A 385 -12.20 26.22 22.78
C GLU A 385 -13.39 25.48 22.14
N ALA A 386 -14.13 24.72 22.94
CA ALA A 386 -15.35 24.03 22.48
C ALA A 386 -16.40 25.01 21.94
N VAL A 387 -16.55 26.18 22.55
CA VAL A 387 -17.45 27.25 22.09
C VAL A 387 -16.91 27.96 20.84
N LYS A 388 -15.60 28.18 20.72
CA LYS A 388 -15.01 28.73 19.49
C LYS A 388 -15.30 27.85 18.27
N VAL A 389 -15.23 26.53 18.42
CA VAL A 389 -15.60 25.57 17.37
C VAL A 389 -17.07 25.74 16.96
N LEU A 390 -17.98 25.91 17.93
CA LEU A 390 -19.40 26.18 17.66
C LEU A 390 -19.60 27.49 16.88
N GLU A 391 -18.93 28.57 17.28
CA GLU A 391 -19.01 29.88 16.60
C GLU A 391 -18.51 29.81 15.16
N GLU A 392 -17.43 29.10 14.90
CA GLU A 392 -16.97 28.85 13.54
C GLU A 392 -17.96 28.01 12.73
N ALA A 393 -18.56 26.99 13.35
CA ALA A 393 -19.55 26.14 12.70
C ALA A 393 -20.82 26.93 12.34
N LYS A 394 -21.27 27.85 13.20
CA LYS A 394 -22.40 28.77 12.94
C LYS A 394 -22.15 29.67 11.72
N LYS A 395 -20.93 30.18 11.56
CA LYS A 395 -20.56 31.04 10.42
C LYS A 395 -20.54 30.29 9.08
N LYS A 396 -20.24 28.99 9.11
CA LYS A 396 -19.98 28.17 7.91
C LYS A 396 -21.17 27.31 7.48
N HIS A 397 -22.07 26.93 8.39
CA HIS A 397 -23.18 26.02 8.11
C HIS A 397 -24.56 26.64 8.34
N LEU A 398 -25.43 26.55 7.32
CA LEU A 398 -26.81 27.04 7.35
C LEU A 398 -27.74 26.22 8.29
N LYS A 399 -27.34 25.00 8.69
CA LYS A 399 -28.01 24.16 9.69
C LYS A 399 -26.98 23.36 10.49
N LEU A 400 -26.97 23.55 11.80
CA LEU A 400 -26.11 22.80 12.72
C LEU A 400 -26.82 21.54 13.24
N SER A 401 -26.03 20.52 13.59
CA SER A 401 -26.55 19.31 14.24
C SER A 401 -26.96 19.62 15.69
N PRO A 402 -28.15 19.17 16.15
CA PRO A 402 -28.56 19.29 17.56
C PRO A 402 -27.53 18.70 18.53
N VAL A 403 -26.82 17.65 18.10
CA VAL A 403 -25.84 16.93 18.90
C VAL A 403 -24.70 17.83 19.39
N MET A 404 -24.31 18.85 18.62
CA MET A 404 -23.22 19.76 19.01
C MET A 404 -23.58 20.64 20.21
N PHE A 405 -24.80 21.21 20.20
CA PHE A 405 -25.31 21.97 21.34
C PHE A 405 -25.48 21.07 22.56
N GLN A 406 -26.01 19.86 22.38
CA GLN A 406 -26.17 18.87 23.45
C GLN A 406 -24.85 18.53 24.12
N THR A 407 -23.79 18.29 23.34
CA THR A 407 -22.46 17.98 23.84
C THR A 407 -21.90 19.11 24.70
N LEU A 408 -22.03 20.37 24.26
CA LEU A 408 -21.53 21.53 25.01
C LEU A 408 -22.33 21.78 26.29
N ILE A 409 -23.65 21.63 26.22
CA ILE A 409 -24.54 21.74 27.37
C ILE A 409 -24.16 20.69 28.41
N HIS A 410 -23.93 19.43 28.00
CA HIS A 410 -23.46 18.37 28.89
C HIS A 410 -22.10 18.74 29.52
N GLY A 411 -21.16 19.26 28.73
CA GLY A 411 -19.87 19.75 29.24
C GLY A 411 -20.00 20.80 30.34
N TYR A 412 -20.85 21.81 30.12
CA TYR A 412 -21.11 22.83 31.13
C TYR A 412 -21.79 22.26 32.37
N CYS A 413 -22.68 21.27 32.22
CA CYS A 413 -23.27 20.55 33.35
C CYS A 413 -22.22 19.74 34.14
N LYS A 414 -21.28 19.05 33.46
CA LYS A 414 -20.18 18.30 34.11
C LYS A 414 -19.25 19.22 34.92
N LEU A 415 -19.11 20.48 34.50
CA LEU A 415 -18.30 21.52 35.16
C LEU A 415 -19.10 22.41 36.12
N GLU A 416 -20.37 22.07 36.39
CA GLU A 416 -21.28 22.82 37.27
C GLU A 416 -21.52 24.30 36.84
N GLN A 417 -21.24 24.64 35.58
CA GLN A 417 -21.43 25.97 35.01
C GLN A 417 -22.81 26.09 34.33
N TYR A 418 -23.86 25.84 35.10
CA TYR A 418 -25.24 25.71 34.60
C TYR A 418 -25.77 26.97 33.88
N ASP A 419 -25.38 28.17 34.32
CA ASP A 419 -25.82 29.43 33.71
C ASP A 419 -25.37 29.56 32.25
N LYS A 420 -24.18 29.04 31.94
CA LYS A 420 -23.65 29.01 30.56
C LYS A 420 -24.35 27.93 29.73
N GLY A 421 -24.68 26.79 30.32
CA GLY A 421 -25.48 25.73 29.69
C GLY A 421 -26.88 26.23 29.28
N LEU A 422 -27.55 26.99 30.15
CA LEU A 422 -28.86 27.59 29.87
C LEU A 422 -28.81 28.65 28.75
N LYS A 423 -27.73 29.45 28.69
CA LYS A 423 -27.51 30.39 27.58
C LYS A 423 -27.37 29.68 26.24
N LEU A 424 -26.63 28.57 26.20
CA LEU A 424 -26.47 27.74 24.99
C LEU A 424 -27.79 27.08 24.56
N LEU A 425 -28.65 26.70 25.51
CA LEU A 425 -29.99 26.20 25.22
C LEU A 425 -30.88 27.27 24.56
N ALA A 426 -30.82 28.51 25.07
CA ALA A 426 -31.54 29.64 24.46
C ALA A 426 -31.02 29.92 23.05
N GLU A 427 -29.69 29.89 22.86
CA GLU A 427 -29.07 30.10 21.56
C GLU A 427 -29.39 29.00 20.54
N MET A 428 -29.51 27.75 20.98
CA MET A 428 -29.96 26.63 20.14
C MET A 428 -31.38 26.86 19.59
N ARG A 429 -32.26 27.46 20.41
CA ARG A 429 -33.62 27.84 20.01
C ARG A 429 -33.60 28.96 18.97
N ASP A 430 -32.77 29.98 19.17
CA ASP A 430 -32.65 31.13 18.27
C ASP A 430 -32.07 30.74 16.90
N PHE A 431 -31.20 29.71 16.86
CA PHE A 431 -30.64 29.16 15.62
C PHE A 431 -31.62 28.22 14.86
N GLY A 432 -32.84 28.02 15.36
CA GLY A 432 -33.89 27.25 14.68
C GLY A 432 -33.73 25.73 14.73
N VAL A 433 -32.93 25.21 15.67
CA VAL A 433 -32.75 23.76 15.87
C VAL A 433 -33.88 23.24 16.76
N ARG A 434 -34.63 22.24 16.29
CA ARG A 434 -35.78 21.67 17.04
C ARG A 434 -35.30 20.70 18.12
N HIS A 435 -35.91 20.81 19.30
CA HIS A 435 -35.70 19.91 20.43
C HIS A 435 -36.28 18.50 20.17
N GLY A 436 -35.53 17.45 20.47
CA GLY A 436 -35.98 16.11 20.83
C GLY A 436 -36.24 15.95 22.33
N VAL A 437 -37.07 14.96 22.68
CA VAL A 437 -37.58 14.74 24.06
C VAL A 437 -36.46 14.37 25.05
N ASP A 438 -35.45 13.64 24.59
CA ASP A 438 -34.27 13.22 25.39
C ASP A 438 -33.44 14.40 25.93
N GLU A 439 -33.60 15.59 25.35
CA GLU A 439 -32.79 16.78 25.66
C GLU A 439 -33.30 17.51 26.89
N TYR A 440 -34.62 17.60 27.05
CA TYR A 440 -35.22 18.10 28.28
C TYR A 440 -34.96 17.13 29.43
N GLU A 441 -35.03 15.82 29.19
CA GLU A 441 -34.85 14.82 30.25
C GLU A 441 -33.44 14.84 30.86
N LYS A 442 -32.38 14.94 30.03
CA LYS A 442 -30.99 15.05 30.51
C LYS A 442 -30.70 16.40 31.16
N LEU A 443 -31.24 17.50 30.60
CA LEU A 443 -31.07 18.83 31.17
C LEU A 443 -31.79 18.95 32.52
N ILE A 444 -33.00 18.41 32.62
CA ILE A 444 -33.79 18.32 33.86
C ILE A 444 -33.06 17.45 34.87
N GLN A 445 -32.50 16.29 34.49
CA GLN A 445 -31.67 15.48 35.40
C GLN A 445 -30.46 16.26 35.94
N CYS A 446 -29.73 16.98 35.09
CA CYS A 446 -28.57 17.79 35.51
C CYS A 446 -28.97 19.01 36.35
N LEU A 447 -30.11 19.66 36.05
CA LEU A 447 -30.62 20.79 36.83
C LEU A 447 -31.29 20.36 38.14
N CYS A 448 -31.89 19.17 38.20
CA CYS A 448 -32.43 18.60 39.43
C CYS A 448 -31.33 18.23 40.44
N LEU A 449 -30.10 17.97 40.00
CA LEU A 449 -28.95 17.86 40.90
C LEU A 449 -28.62 19.17 41.62
N LYS A 450 -28.99 20.34 41.05
CA LYS A 450 -28.95 21.66 41.71
C LYS A 450 -30.07 21.83 42.76
N ALA A 451 -31.18 21.09 42.63
CA ALA A 451 -32.37 21.26 43.48
C ALA A 451 -32.31 20.50 44.82
N LEU A 452 -31.17 19.87 45.14
CA LEU A 452 -30.92 19.27 46.45
C LEU A 452 -30.37 20.26 47.49
N ASP A 453 -30.03 21.50 47.11
CA ASP A 453 -29.66 22.58 48.04
C ASP A 453 -30.88 23.48 48.35
N TRP A 454 -31.61 23.15 49.42
CA TRP A 454 -32.79 23.93 49.90
C TRP A 454 -32.48 24.95 51.01
N GLU A 455 -31.22 25.36 51.24
CA GLU A 455 -30.89 26.28 52.36
C GLU A 455 -30.70 27.76 51.99
N MET A 456 -30.83 28.16 50.72
CA MET A 456 -30.70 29.56 50.30
C MET A 456 -31.83 29.98 49.33
N ALA A 457 -33.08 29.80 49.75
CA ALA A 457 -34.26 30.38 49.10
C ALA A 457 -35.07 31.22 50.09
#